data_AF-A0A2J4QFF8-F1
#
_entry.id   AF-A0A2J4QFF8-F1
#
_cell.length_a   1.000
_cell.length_b   1.000
_cell.length_c   1.000
_cell.angle_alpha   90.00
_cell.angle_beta   90.00
_cell.angle_gamma   90.00
#
_symmetry.space_group_name_H-M   'P 1'
#
loop_
_entity.id
_entity.type
_entity.pdbx_description
1 polymer ?
#
loop_
_entity_poly.entity_id
_entity_poly.type
_entity_poly.pdbx_seq_one_letter_code
_entity_poly.pdbx_strand_id
1 'polypeptide(L)' 'MKPSVKELRYQCRIDSDDDTEDVMLTLYLNASLKHAEKITNCRLYDNAVPDDDPDGVVIED' A
#
# COMPACT_ATOMS: atom_id res chain seq x y z
N MET A 1 5.26 5.20 3.06
CA MET A 1 4.51 4.32 3.96
C MET A 1 3.51 3.48 3.19
N LYS A 2 3.18 2.25 3.59
CA LYS A 2 1.87 1.66 3.27
C LYS A 2 0.85 2.15 4.31
N PRO A 3 -0.16 2.94 3.93
CA PRO A 3 -1.12 3.45 4.91
C PRO A 3 -1.85 2.30 5.59
N SER A 4 -2.01 2.40 6.90
CA SER A 4 -2.87 1.51 7.67
C SER A 4 -4.33 1.68 7.24
N VAL A 5 -5.16 0.67 7.52
CA VAL A 5 -6.60 0.75 7.23
C VAL A 5 -7.25 1.94 7.94
N LYS A 6 -6.78 2.27 9.15
CA LYS A 6 -7.25 3.45 9.89
C LYS A 6 -6.92 4.77 9.19
N GLU A 7 -5.72 4.90 8.63
CA GLU A 7 -5.34 6.07 7.83
C GLU A 7 -6.13 6.12 6.52
N LEU A 8 -6.39 4.97 5.89
CA LEU A 8 -7.24 4.90 4.71
C LEU A 8 -8.68 5.36 5.00
N ARG A 9 -9.28 4.92 6.12
CA ARG A 9 -10.59 5.43 6.56
C ARG A 9 -10.59 6.95 6.70
N TYR A 10 -9.57 7.49 7.38
CA TYR A 10 -9.43 8.93 7.56
C TYR A 10 -9.35 9.67 6.22
N GLN A 11 -8.55 9.18 5.27
CA GLN A 11 -8.46 9.77 3.91
C GLN A 11 -9.79 9.71 3.16
N CYS A 12 -10.54 8.61 3.33
CA CYS A 12 -11.85 8.40 2.73
C CYS A 12 -12.99 9.11 3.49
N ARG A 13 -12.71 9.80 4.60
CA ARG A 13 -13.71 10.42 5.49
C ARG A 13 -14.74 9.41 6.03
N ILE A 14 -14.30 8.18 6.27
CA ILE A 14 -15.07 7.14 6.96
C ILE A 14 -14.86 7.32 8.45
N ASP A 15 -15.92 7.16 9.24
CA ASP A 15 -15.85 7.30 10.69
C ASP A 15 -14.87 6.28 11.30
N SER A 16 -14.15 6.70 12.35
CA SER A 16 -13.02 5.94 12.87
C SER A 16 -13.39 4.59 13.50
N ASP A 17 -14.65 4.44 13.88
CA ASP A 17 -15.26 3.23 14.45
C ASP A 17 -16.10 2.43 13.43
N ASP A 18 -16.25 2.92 12.20
CA ASP A 18 -16.91 2.19 11.11
C ASP A 18 -15.88 1.31 10.37
N ASP A 19 -15.99 -0.01 10.55
CA ASP A 19 -15.13 -1.03 9.93
C ASP A 19 -15.76 -1.73 8.73
N THR A 20 -16.95 -1.29 8.31
CA THR A 20 -17.73 -1.93 7.23
C THR A 20 -16.94 -2.03 5.92
N GLU A 21 -16.08 -1.04 5.64
CA GLU A 21 -15.34 -0.92 4.40
C GLU A 21 -13.89 -1.45 4.48
N ASP A 22 -13.45 -1.99 5.62
CA ASP A 22 -12.04 -2.40 5.82
C ASP A 22 -11.51 -3.41 4.81
N VAL A 23 -12.35 -4.39 4.49
CA VAL A 23 -12.03 -5.41 3.51
C VAL A 23 -11.83 -4.76 2.14
N MET A 24 -12.68 -3.81 1.78
CA MET A 24 -12.61 -3.09 0.51
C MET A 24 -11.40 -2.15 0.45
N LEU A 25 -11.13 -1.40 1.53
CA LEU A 25 -9.96 -0.52 1.64
C LEU A 25 -8.65 -1.31 1.52
N THR A 26 -8.59 -2.49 2.15
CA THR A 26 -7.44 -3.39 2.04
C THR A 26 -7.27 -3.91 0.61
N LEU A 27 -8.38 -4.25 -0.06
CA LEU A 27 -8.35 -4.68 -1.46
C LEU A 27 -7.83 -3.56 -2.37
N TYR A 28 -8.30 -2.33 -2.18
CA TYR A 28 -7.85 -1.18 -2.95
C TYR A 28 -6.39 -0.82 -2.69
N LEU A 29 -5.91 -0.91 -1.45
CA LEU A 29 -4.49 -0.72 -1.14
C LEU A 29 -3.62 -1.71 -1.93
N ASN A 30 -3.97 -2.99 -1.91
CA ASN A 30 -3.23 -4.02 -2.64
C ASN A 30 -3.27 -3.81 -4.16
N ALA A 31 -4.41 -3.37 -4.71
CA ALA A 31 -4.54 -3.05 -6.12
C ALA A 31 -3.68 -1.83 -6.50
N SER A 32 -3.67 -0.79 -5.67
CA SER A 32 -2.87 0.42 -5.86
C SER A 32 -1.37 0.12 -5.81
N LEU A 33 -0.91 -0.74 -4.91
CA LEU A 33 0.50 -1.16 -4.86
C LEU A 33 0.91 -1.90 -6.13
N LYS A 34 0.10 -2.86 -6.60
CA LYS A 34 0.34 -3.56 -7.87
C LYS A 34 0.33 -2.60 -9.07
N HIS A 35 -0.54 -1.59 -9.04
CA HIS A 35 -0.58 -0.58 -10.08
C HIS A 35 0.68 0.29 -10.06
N ALA A 36 1.13 0.73 -8.87
CA ALA A 36 2.37 1.47 -8.68
C ALA A 36 3.57 0.69 -9.23
N GLU A 37 3.73 -0.58 -8.86
CA GLU A 37 4.79 -1.45 -9.40
C GLU A 37 4.80 -1.49 -10.92
N LYS A 38 3.61 -1.57 -11.53
CA LYS A 38 3.47 -1.63 -12.99
C LYS A 38 3.86 -0.33 -13.69
N ILE A 39 3.49 0.83 -13.12
CA ILE A 39 3.76 2.12 -13.76
C ILE A 39 5.21 2.58 -13.54
N THR A 40 5.83 2.22 -12.41
CA THR A 40 7.24 2.53 -12.13
C THR A 40 8.18 1.49 -12.73
N ASN A 41 7.67 0.29 -13.05
CA ASN A 41 8.46 -0.86 -13.46
C ASN A 41 9.50 -1.27 -12.40
N CYS A 42 9.13 -1.12 -11.12
CA CYS A 42 9.94 -1.50 -9.95
C CYS A 42 9.11 -2.37 -9.02
N ARG A 43 9.73 -3.32 -8.34
CA ARG A 43 9.10 -4.03 -7.22
C ARG A 43 9.16 -3.18 -5.96
N LEU A 44 8.09 -3.20 -5.17
CA LEU A 44 8.01 -2.45 -3.92
C LEU A 44 8.18 -3.39 -2.72
N TYR A 45 9.07 -3.02 -1.80
CA TYR A 45 9.42 -3.81 -0.62
C TYR A 45 9.20 -3.04 0.68
N ASP A 46 8.82 -3.74 1.73
CA ASP A 46 8.52 -3.12 3.02
C ASP A 46 9.77 -2.84 3.88
N ASN A 47 10.80 -3.67 3.76
CA ASN A 47 11.94 -3.64 4.69
C ASN A 47 13.28 -3.54 3.97
N ALA A 48 13.50 -4.41 2.98
CA ALA A 48 14.75 -4.48 2.24
C ALA A 48 14.49 -5.01 0.84
N VAL A 49 15.29 -4.53 -0.11
CA VAL A 49 15.34 -5.04 -1.48
C VAL A 49 16.29 -6.25 -1.50
N PRO A 50 15.88 -7.39 -2.06
CA PRO A 50 16.76 -8.54 -2.27
C PRO A 50 17.94 -8.24 -3.19
N ASP A 51 19.08 -8.92 -2.98
CA ASP A 51 20.30 -8.70 -3.79
C ASP A 51 20.11 -9.04 -5.29
N ASP A 52 19.09 -9.83 -5.65
CA ASP A 52 18.78 -10.25 -7.02
C ASP A 52 17.80 -9.32 -7.76
N ASP A 53 17.29 -8.27 -7.11
CA ASP A 53 16.43 -7.25 -7.73
C ASP A 53 17.06 -5.85 -7.66
N PRO A 54 17.94 -5.48 -8.61
CA PRO A 54 18.65 -4.20 -8.58
C PRO A 54 17.73 -2.98 -8.78
N ASP A 55 16.52 -3.19 -9.33
CA ASP A 55 15.52 -2.16 -9.59
C ASP A 55 14.43 -2.10 -8.51
N GLY A 56 14.53 -2.95 -7.49
CA GLY A 56 13.63 -2.96 -6.35
C GLY A 56 13.73 -1.68 -5.51
N VAL A 57 12.61 -1.27 -4.93
CA VAL A 57 12.50 -0.04 -4.12
C VAL A 57 11.90 -0.37 -2.76
N VAL A 58 12.55 0.09 -1.69
CA VAL A 58 11.94 0.09 -0.35
C VAL A 58 10.99 1.28 -0.25
N ILE A 59 9.75 1.01 0.14
CA ILE A 59 8.76 2.07 0.41
C ILE A 59 8.80 2.44 1.89
N GLU A 60 9.67 3.39 2.22
CA GLU A 60 9.76 4.00 3.54
C GLU A 60 8.59 4.96 3.81
N ASP A 61 8.43 5.35 5.08
CA ASP A 61 7.36 6.21 5.60
C ASP A 61 7.19 7.52 4.83
#